data_AF-A0A2A3ZPN0-F1
#
_entry.id   AF-A0A2A3ZPN0-F1
#
_cell.length_a   1.000
_cell.length_b   1.000
_cell.length_c   1.000
_cell.angle_alpha   90.00
_cell.angle_beta   90.00
_cell.angle_gamma   90.00
#
_symmetry.space_group_name_H-M   'P 1'
#
loop_
_entity.id
_entity.type
_entity.pdbx_description
1 polymer ?
#
loop_
_entity_poly.entity_id
_entity_poly.type
_entity_poly.pdbx_seq_one_letter_code
_entity_poly.pdbx_strand_id
1 'polypeptide(L)'
;MGAVFLIILVVLGTIFFVSYRKEKHRKKELADAELRQVTKTAEEDVTSFGEEVAELDILTAGVELDTGGSQDYKQSLDSYDVAKETLDNVDEPSDIRHVTEALEDGRYAAKCLRARVDGKPLPVRRPPCFFNPQHGPSVEDIDWAPAGGQLRPVPVCAADAERVAVGAEPAVRKVVTGDGHTRRAYWEAGPAYAEYNRGYFNSYAGSGLLPGVLMGSMMFGGMGGGGWDGNVGGDATGGDAGGGDAGGDGGGFFGGGDGGDGGGLFGGDGFDLGDIF
;
A
#
# COMPACT_ATOMS: atom_id res chain seq x y z
N MET A 1 -8.73 46.88 29.12
CA MET A 1 -7.70 46.42 28.16
C MET A 1 -7.14 45.05 28.54
N GLY A 2 -6.54 44.85 29.72
CA GLY A 2 -5.94 43.56 30.11
C GLY A 2 -6.90 42.36 30.19
N ALA A 3 -8.09 42.52 30.76
CA ALA A 3 -9.06 41.42 30.87
C ALA A 3 -9.61 40.96 29.51
N VAL A 4 -9.88 41.91 28.60
CA VAL A 4 -10.36 41.60 27.24
C VAL A 4 -9.27 40.87 26.44
N PHE A 5 -8.02 41.32 26.57
CA PHE A 5 -6.87 40.64 25.95
C PHE A 5 -6.67 39.21 26.49
N LEU A 6 -6.80 39.00 27.80
CA LEU A 6 -6.72 37.67 28.40
C LEU A 6 -7.86 36.76 27.92
N ILE A 7 -9.09 37.27 27.82
CA ILE A 7 -10.22 36.49 27.29
C ILE A 7 -9.96 36.09 25.83
N ILE A 8 -9.46 37.01 25.00
CA ILE A 8 -9.12 36.73 23.60
C ILE A 8 -8.04 35.64 23.52
N LEU A 9 -6.99 35.72 24.34
CA LEU A 9 -5.94 34.69 24.37
C LEU A 9 -6.48 33.31 24.79
N VAL A 10 -7.36 33.25 25.79
CA VAL A 10 -7.99 31.99 26.21
C VAL A 10 -8.87 31.42 25.10
N VAL A 11 -9.63 32.25 24.40
CA VAL A 11 -10.48 31.82 23.27
C VAL A 11 -9.60 31.31 22.11
N LEU A 12 -8.54 32.02 21.74
CA LEU A 12 -7.62 31.58 20.68
C LEU A 12 -6.89 30.28 21.07
N GLY A 13 -6.44 30.17 22.32
CA GLY A 13 -5.78 28.96 22.83
C GLY A 13 -6.71 27.74 22.84
N THR A 14 -7.98 27.92 23.20
CA THR A 14 -8.96 26.83 23.18
C THR A 14 -9.32 26.40 21.76
N ILE A 15 -9.51 27.35 20.83
CA ILE A 15 -9.75 27.05 19.40
C ILE A 15 -8.56 26.29 18.80
N PHE A 16 -7.34 26.75 19.06
CA PHE A 16 -6.12 26.09 18.59
C PHE A 16 -6.00 24.66 19.15
N PHE A 17 -6.19 24.49 20.47
CA PHE A 17 -6.09 23.18 21.12
C PHE A 17 -7.13 22.18 20.61
N VAL A 18 -8.39 22.61 20.42
CA VAL A 18 -9.47 21.77 19.88
C VAL A 18 -9.18 21.39 18.44
N SER A 19 -8.72 22.34 17.61
CA SER A 19 -8.38 22.10 16.20
C SER A 19 -7.22 21.10 16.08
N TYR A 20 -6.17 21.27 16.89
CA TYR A 20 -5.03 20.36 16.93
C TYR A 20 -5.43 18.94 17.36
N ARG A 21 -6.27 18.80 18.41
CA ARG A 21 -6.77 17.49 18.83
C ARG A 21 -7.63 16.81 17.76
N LYS A 22 -8.51 17.56 17.09
CA LYS A 22 -9.37 17.05 16.02
C LYS A 22 -8.55 16.57 14.82
N GLU A 23 -7.53 17.34 14.43
CA GLU A 23 -6.61 16.94 13.36
C GLU A 23 -5.82 15.68 13.72
N LYS A 24 -5.29 15.60 14.95
CA LYS A 24 -4.58 14.41 15.43
C LYS A 24 -5.48 13.16 15.45
N HIS A 25 -6.73 13.31 15.89
CA HIS A 25 -7.71 12.22 15.90
C HIS A 25 -8.01 11.73 14.48
N ARG A 26 -8.31 12.66 13.56
CA ARG A 26 -8.58 12.35 12.15
C ARG A 26 -7.40 11.66 11.47
N LYS A 27 -6.17 12.11 11.73
CA LYS A 27 -4.96 11.47 11.20
C LYS A 27 -4.81 10.03 11.71
N LYS A 28 -5.12 9.79 12.98
CA LYS A 28 -5.11 8.45 13.55
C LYS A 28 -6.20 7.57 12.92
N GLU A 29 -7.43 8.06 12.82
CA GLU A 29 -8.53 7.31 12.19
C GLU A 29 -8.23 6.93 10.74
N LEU A 30 -7.60 7.84 9.98
CA LEU A 30 -7.15 7.57 8.62
C LEU A 30 -6.07 6.49 8.60
N ALA A 31 -5.03 6.62 9.43
CA ALA A 31 -3.95 5.63 9.52
C ALA A 31 -4.48 4.24 9.93
N ASP A 32 -5.40 4.18 10.89
CA ASP A 32 -6.03 2.93 11.33
C ASP A 32 -6.88 2.31 10.20
N ALA A 33 -7.53 3.14 9.37
CA ALA A 33 -8.31 2.67 8.22
C ALA A 33 -7.41 2.14 7.10
N GLU A 34 -6.33 2.86 6.79
CA GLU A 34 -5.31 2.44 5.83
C GLU A 34 -4.64 1.14 6.25
N LEU A 35 -4.26 1.01 7.53
CA LEU A 35 -3.69 -0.21 8.07
C LEU A 35 -4.65 -1.39 7.89
N ARG A 36 -5.92 -1.26 8.31
CA ARG A 36 -6.93 -2.32 8.13
C ARG A 36 -7.08 -2.77 6.67
N GLN A 37 -6.97 -1.85 5.72
CA GLN A 37 -7.05 -2.18 4.30
C GLN A 37 -5.85 -3.01 3.84
N VAL A 38 -4.65 -2.62 4.26
CA VAL A 38 -3.42 -3.35 3.91
C VAL A 38 -3.38 -4.70 4.62
N THR A 39 -3.84 -4.78 5.87
CA THR A 39 -4.01 -6.04 6.61
C THR A 39 -4.88 -7.03 5.83
N LYS A 40 -6.03 -6.60 5.29
CA LYS A 40 -6.86 -7.46 4.44
C LYS A 40 -6.14 -7.96 3.19
N THR A 41 -5.28 -7.13 2.61
CA THR A 41 -4.48 -7.54 1.45
C THR A 41 -3.43 -8.58 1.85
N ALA A 42 -2.82 -8.43 3.03
CA ALA A 42 -1.91 -9.43 3.59
C ALA A 42 -2.64 -10.73 3.98
N GLU A 43 -3.88 -10.67 4.48
CA GLU A 43 -4.75 -11.84 4.73
C GLU A 43 -4.97 -12.65 3.45
N GLU A 44 -5.25 -11.98 2.32
CA GLU A 44 -5.34 -12.64 1.01
C GLU A 44 -4.04 -13.35 0.62
N ASP A 45 -2.88 -12.72 0.89
CA ASP A 45 -1.57 -13.30 0.56
C ASP A 45 -1.22 -14.51 1.45
N VAL A 46 -1.51 -14.42 2.75
CA VAL A 46 -1.33 -15.53 3.70
C VAL A 46 -2.23 -16.69 3.33
N THR A 47 -3.49 -16.42 2.96
CA THR A 47 -4.42 -17.46 2.50
C THR A 47 -3.90 -18.14 1.24
N SER A 48 -3.49 -17.36 0.24
CA SER A 48 -2.91 -17.89 -1.00
C SER A 48 -1.66 -18.73 -0.74
N PHE A 49 -0.77 -18.30 0.17
CA PHE A 49 0.41 -19.09 0.50
C PHE A 49 0.07 -20.36 1.29
N GLY A 50 -0.93 -20.31 2.16
CA GLY A 50 -1.44 -21.52 2.85
C GLY A 50 -1.96 -22.57 1.88
N GLU A 51 -2.63 -22.16 0.80
CA GLU A 51 -3.04 -23.07 -0.28
C GLU A 51 -1.83 -23.69 -1.00
N GLU A 52 -0.79 -22.90 -1.26
CA GLU A 52 0.44 -23.41 -1.88
C GLU A 52 1.22 -24.35 -0.97
N VAL A 53 1.24 -24.10 0.34
CA VAL A 53 1.83 -24.99 1.34
C VAL A 53 1.07 -26.32 1.36
N ALA A 54 -0.26 -26.30 1.33
CA ALA A 54 -1.07 -27.52 1.24
C ALA A 54 -0.79 -28.31 -0.05
N GLU A 55 -0.45 -27.64 -1.15
CA GLU A 55 0.00 -28.31 -2.38
C GLU A 55 1.37 -29.00 -2.21
N LEU A 56 2.26 -28.46 -1.37
CA LEU A 56 3.56 -29.10 -1.07
C LEU A 56 3.38 -30.45 -0.38
N ASP A 57 2.37 -30.60 0.48
CA ASP A 57 2.05 -31.89 1.11
C ASP A 57 1.73 -32.95 0.05
N ILE A 58 0.96 -32.57 -0.98
CA ILE A 58 0.60 -33.44 -2.09
C ILE A 58 1.83 -33.75 -2.94
N LEU A 59 2.65 -32.74 -3.24
CA LEU A 59 3.86 -32.88 -4.04
C LEU A 59 4.89 -33.82 -3.38
N THR A 60 5.04 -33.73 -2.07
CA THR A 60 6.01 -34.51 -1.30
C THR A 60 5.48 -35.87 -0.86
N ALA A 61 4.19 -36.14 -1.04
CA ALA A 61 3.57 -37.41 -0.69
C ALA A 61 4.23 -38.58 -1.46
N GLY A 62 4.86 -39.49 -0.73
CA GLY A 62 5.54 -40.65 -1.30
C GLY A 62 6.89 -40.36 -1.94
N VAL A 63 7.42 -39.14 -1.78
CA VAL A 63 8.77 -38.76 -2.21
C VAL A 63 9.72 -38.83 -1.03
N GLU A 64 10.85 -39.51 -1.18
CA GLU A 64 11.92 -39.50 -0.18
C GLU A 64 12.74 -38.20 -0.32
N LEU A 65 12.53 -37.26 0.60
CA LEU A 65 13.25 -35.99 0.62
C LEU A 65 14.66 -36.18 1.18
N ASP A 66 15.65 -35.65 0.48
CA ASP A 66 17.00 -35.49 1.04
C ASP A 66 17.00 -34.47 2.18
N THR A 67 18.15 -34.29 2.86
CA THR A 67 18.27 -33.33 3.96
C THR A 67 17.90 -31.91 3.52
N GLY A 68 18.28 -31.53 2.30
CA GLY A 68 17.95 -30.21 1.75
C GLY A 68 16.45 -30.04 1.50
N GLY A 69 15.78 -31.02 0.91
CA GLY A 69 14.34 -31.00 0.68
C GLY A 69 13.55 -30.97 1.98
N SER A 70 13.98 -31.74 2.99
CA SER A 70 13.37 -31.71 4.32
C SER A 70 13.50 -30.33 4.98
N GLN A 71 14.64 -29.66 4.81
CA GLN A 71 14.87 -28.30 5.32
C GLN A 71 14.03 -27.26 4.58
N ASP A 72 14.00 -27.31 3.24
CA ASP A 72 13.22 -26.38 2.42
C ASP A 72 11.71 -26.51 2.69
N TYR A 73 11.22 -27.74 2.87
CA TYR A 73 9.84 -28.00 3.22
C TYR A 73 9.49 -27.43 4.60
N LYS A 74 10.32 -27.71 5.61
CA LYS A 74 10.15 -27.16 6.94
C LYS A 74 10.18 -25.63 6.93
N GLN A 75 11.14 -25.03 6.21
CA GLN A 75 11.24 -23.58 6.11
C GLN A 75 9.98 -22.96 5.50
N SER A 76 9.38 -23.60 4.50
CA SER A 76 8.11 -23.12 3.91
C SER A 76 6.97 -23.14 4.93
N LEU A 77 6.86 -24.20 5.74
CA LEU A 77 5.85 -24.32 6.81
C LEU A 77 6.09 -23.29 7.92
N ASP A 78 7.32 -23.21 8.43
CA ASP A 78 7.71 -22.27 9.48
C ASP A 78 7.43 -20.82 9.03
N SER A 79 7.69 -20.49 7.76
CA SER A 79 7.43 -19.14 7.22
C SER A 79 5.92 -18.84 7.11
N TYR A 80 5.10 -19.83 6.78
CA TYR A 80 3.64 -19.67 6.79
C TYR A 80 3.12 -19.44 8.22
N ASP A 81 3.61 -20.21 9.19
CA ASP A 81 3.24 -20.04 10.61
C ASP A 81 3.66 -18.66 11.12
N VAL A 82 4.88 -18.20 10.83
CA VAL A 82 5.35 -16.84 11.17
C VAL A 82 4.48 -15.78 10.51
N ALA A 83 4.16 -15.91 9.23
CA ALA A 83 3.32 -14.94 8.52
C ALA A 83 1.92 -14.85 9.16
N LYS A 84 1.33 -16.00 9.51
CA LYS A 84 0.02 -16.07 10.16
C LYS A 84 0.04 -15.50 11.59
N GLU A 85 1.02 -15.88 12.41
CA GLU A 85 1.14 -15.37 13.78
C GLU A 85 1.39 -13.86 13.79
N THR A 86 2.25 -13.36 12.90
CA THR A 86 2.49 -11.92 12.76
C THR A 86 1.21 -11.20 12.32
N LEU A 87 0.47 -11.78 11.36
CA LEU A 87 -0.78 -11.20 10.86
C LEU A 87 -1.86 -11.10 11.95
N ASP A 88 -1.98 -12.12 12.80
CA ASP A 88 -2.93 -12.16 13.92
C ASP A 88 -2.65 -11.06 14.97
N ASN A 89 -1.43 -10.52 15.00
CA ASN A 89 -0.96 -9.52 15.97
C ASN A 89 -0.60 -8.16 15.32
N VAL A 90 -1.12 -7.84 14.13
CA VAL A 90 -0.84 -6.56 13.47
C VAL A 90 -1.45 -5.39 14.25
N ASP A 91 -0.59 -4.50 14.73
CA ASP A 91 -0.95 -3.27 15.44
C ASP A 91 -0.42 -2.00 14.74
N GLU A 92 0.66 -2.13 13.95
CA GLU A 92 1.26 -1.02 13.21
C GLU A 92 1.69 -1.41 11.78
N PRO A 93 1.92 -0.44 10.88
CA PRO A 93 2.34 -0.73 9.50
C PRO A 93 3.61 -1.58 9.39
N SER A 94 4.54 -1.48 10.34
CA SER A 94 5.77 -2.29 10.38
C SER A 94 5.48 -3.79 10.40
N ASP A 95 4.39 -4.21 11.03
CA ASP A 95 4.05 -5.62 11.18
C ASP A 95 3.69 -6.23 9.82
N ILE A 96 3.03 -5.45 8.95
CA ILE A 96 2.74 -5.85 7.57
C ILE A 96 4.02 -6.19 6.80
N ARG A 97 5.09 -5.39 6.99
CA ARG A 97 6.38 -5.68 6.37
C ARG A 97 6.83 -7.09 6.78
N HIS A 98 6.79 -7.40 8.07
CA HIS A 98 7.21 -8.71 8.58
C HIS A 98 6.35 -9.87 8.07
N VAL A 99 5.04 -9.66 7.89
CA VAL A 99 4.16 -10.65 7.22
C VAL A 99 4.66 -10.92 5.79
N THR A 100 4.85 -9.87 4.99
CA THR A 100 5.26 -10.02 3.59
C THR A 100 6.70 -10.52 3.41
N GLU A 101 7.62 -10.21 4.33
CA GLU A 101 8.97 -10.80 4.38
C GLU A 101 8.89 -12.32 4.57
N ALA A 102 8.10 -12.78 5.56
CA ALA A 102 7.92 -14.20 5.81
C ALA A 102 7.28 -14.92 4.62
N LEU A 103 6.32 -14.30 3.94
CA LEU A 103 5.72 -14.86 2.73
C LEU A 103 6.72 -14.99 1.58
N GLU A 104 7.60 -14.00 1.39
CA GLU A 104 8.66 -14.06 0.37
C GLU A 104 9.66 -15.18 0.66
N ASP A 105 10.10 -15.28 1.91
CA ASP A 105 10.98 -16.36 2.39
C ASP A 105 10.37 -17.75 2.17
N GLY A 106 9.11 -17.92 2.57
CA GLY A 106 8.38 -19.17 2.42
C GLY A 106 8.23 -19.58 0.95
N ARG A 107 7.90 -18.64 0.07
CA ARG A 107 7.75 -18.90 -1.38
C ARG A 107 9.08 -19.27 -2.04
N TYR A 108 10.19 -18.69 -1.61
CA TYR A 108 11.51 -19.12 -2.06
C TYR A 108 11.82 -20.55 -1.62
N ALA A 109 11.60 -20.88 -0.35
CA ALA A 109 11.80 -22.24 0.17
C ALA A 109 10.91 -23.27 -0.56
N ALA A 110 9.64 -22.95 -0.78
CA ALA A 110 8.72 -23.76 -1.56
C ALA A 110 9.20 -24.00 -3.01
N LYS A 111 9.87 -23.00 -3.63
CA LYS A 111 10.45 -23.13 -4.97
C LYS A 111 11.69 -24.03 -4.97
N CYS A 112 12.55 -23.91 -3.94
CA CYS A 112 13.69 -24.80 -3.74
C CYS A 112 13.25 -26.26 -3.56
N LEU A 113 12.23 -26.50 -2.74
CA LEU A 113 11.64 -27.83 -2.55
C LEU A 113 11.14 -28.42 -3.88
N ARG A 114 10.32 -27.67 -4.63
CA ARG A 114 9.84 -28.08 -5.96
C ARG A 114 10.98 -28.42 -6.90
N ALA A 115 12.05 -27.62 -6.91
CA ALA A 115 13.22 -27.89 -7.75
C ALA A 115 13.91 -29.20 -7.37
N ARG A 116 14.05 -29.51 -6.07
CA ARG A 116 14.63 -30.78 -5.61
C ARG A 116 13.79 -31.98 -5.98
N VAL A 117 12.48 -31.91 -5.74
CA VAL A 117 11.53 -32.98 -6.10
C VAL A 117 11.59 -33.26 -7.61
N ASP A 118 11.68 -32.21 -8.43
CA ASP A 118 11.78 -32.32 -9.89
C ASP A 118 13.19 -32.68 -10.41
N GLY A 119 14.20 -32.78 -9.54
CA GLY A 119 15.59 -32.97 -9.96
C GLY A 119 16.18 -31.80 -10.77
N LYS A 120 15.64 -30.60 -10.60
CA LYS A 120 16.07 -29.36 -11.27
C LYS A 120 17.13 -28.63 -10.42
N PRO A 121 17.97 -27.79 -11.03
CA PRO A 121 18.85 -26.89 -10.29
C PRO A 121 18.06 -26.00 -9.33
N LEU A 122 18.63 -25.73 -8.15
CA LEU A 122 18.03 -24.81 -7.18
C LEU A 122 17.89 -23.40 -7.78
N PRO A 123 16.76 -22.72 -7.56
CA PRO A 123 16.57 -21.36 -8.04
C PRO A 123 17.58 -20.43 -7.37
N VAL A 124 18.02 -19.41 -8.09
CA VAL A 124 18.77 -18.29 -7.50
C VAL A 124 17.81 -17.45 -6.67
N ARG A 125 18.23 -17.00 -5.48
CA ARG A 125 17.49 -16.02 -4.67
C ARG A 125 17.40 -14.70 -5.44
N ARG A 126 16.21 -14.40 -5.97
CA ARG A 126 15.89 -13.20 -6.75
C ARG A 126 14.64 -12.54 -6.18
N PRO A 127 14.41 -11.24 -6.42
CA PRO A 127 13.16 -10.60 -6.02
C PRO A 127 11.95 -11.37 -6.53
N PRO A 128 10.81 -11.30 -5.83
CA PRO A 128 9.59 -11.91 -6.31
C PRO A 128 9.13 -11.23 -7.61
N CYS A 129 8.20 -11.86 -8.32
CA CYS A 129 7.66 -11.31 -9.55
C CYS A 129 7.09 -9.91 -9.31
N PHE A 130 7.56 -8.96 -10.11
CA PHE A 130 7.16 -7.57 -10.03
C PHE A 130 5.65 -7.38 -10.20
N PHE A 131 5.03 -8.08 -11.14
CA PHE A 131 3.60 -7.92 -11.43
C PHE A 131 2.71 -8.48 -10.32
N ASN A 132 3.14 -9.57 -9.68
CA ASN A 132 2.45 -10.16 -8.55
C ASN A 132 3.46 -10.89 -7.65
N PRO A 133 3.75 -10.37 -6.44
CA PRO A 133 4.66 -11.02 -5.52
C PRO A 133 4.24 -12.45 -5.13
N GLN A 134 2.94 -12.78 -5.21
CA GLN A 134 2.41 -14.12 -4.98
C GLN A 134 2.82 -15.13 -6.05
N HIS A 135 3.49 -14.74 -7.15
CA HIS A 135 4.04 -15.72 -8.10
C HIS A 135 5.38 -16.31 -7.62
N GLY A 136 5.94 -15.80 -6.52
CA GLY A 136 7.24 -16.21 -5.99
C GLY A 136 8.41 -15.62 -6.78
N PRO A 137 9.62 -16.23 -6.68
CA PRO A 137 10.85 -15.64 -7.20
C PRO A 137 10.82 -15.48 -8.73
N SER A 138 11.36 -14.35 -9.19
CA SER A 138 11.59 -14.09 -10.61
C SER A 138 12.62 -15.04 -11.22
N VAL A 139 12.57 -15.19 -12.54
CA VAL A 139 13.55 -16.00 -13.31
C VAL A 139 14.40 -15.15 -14.24
N GLU A 140 13.89 -13.99 -14.66
CA GLU A 140 14.58 -13.05 -15.55
C GLU A 140 14.09 -11.62 -15.30
N ASP A 141 14.82 -10.65 -15.87
CA ASP A 141 14.40 -9.25 -15.92
C ASP A 141 13.96 -8.93 -17.34
N ILE A 142 12.82 -8.26 -17.50
CA ILE A 142 12.32 -7.80 -18.80
C ILE A 142 12.16 -6.28 -18.80
N ASP A 143 12.39 -5.66 -19.95
CA ASP A 143 12.05 -4.25 -20.14
C ASP A 143 10.54 -4.10 -20.34
N TRP A 144 9.88 -3.44 -19.39
CA TRP A 144 8.43 -3.26 -19.41
C TRP A 144 8.02 -1.85 -19.00
N ALA A 145 6.87 -1.42 -19.53
CA ALA A 145 6.18 -0.21 -19.12
C ALA A 145 4.66 -0.41 -19.19
N PRO A 146 3.89 0.18 -18.25
CA PRO A 146 2.45 0.34 -18.40
C PRO A 146 2.19 1.35 -19.54
N ALA A 147 0.93 1.41 -19.96
CA ALA A 147 0.50 2.36 -20.98
C ALA A 147 0.85 3.81 -20.57
N GLY A 148 1.63 4.49 -21.42
CA GLY A 148 2.09 5.87 -21.18
C GLY A 148 3.36 6.01 -20.32
N GLY A 149 3.83 4.92 -19.70
CA GLY A 149 5.01 4.92 -18.83
C GLY A 149 6.33 4.75 -19.58
N GLN A 150 7.44 4.95 -18.85
CA GLN A 150 8.79 4.70 -19.37
C GLN A 150 9.21 3.23 -19.21
N LEU A 151 9.89 2.67 -20.21
CA LEU A 151 10.48 1.33 -20.13
C LEU A 151 11.49 1.24 -18.99
N ARG A 152 11.36 0.21 -18.16
CA ARG A 152 12.30 -0.12 -17.09
C ARG A 152 12.46 -1.64 -16.98
N PRO A 153 13.66 -2.13 -16.62
CA PRO A 153 13.84 -3.53 -16.30
C PRO A 153 13.08 -3.87 -15.02
N VAL A 154 12.30 -4.95 -15.07
CA VAL A 154 11.58 -5.50 -13.91
C VAL A 154 11.74 -7.01 -13.80
N PRO A 155 11.94 -7.56 -12.58
CA PRO A 155 12.06 -8.98 -12.33
C PRO A 155 10.70 -9.66 -12.49
N VAL A 156 10.63 -10.71 -13.30
CA VAL A 156 9.37 -11.40 -13.63
C VAL A 156 9.48 -12.91 -13.46
N CYS A 157 8.37 -13.55 -13.06
CA CYS A 157 8.30 -15.01 -13.08
C CYS A 157 8.19 -15.50 -14.53
N ALA A 158 8.47 -16.79 -14.74
CA ALA A 158 8.42 -17.39 -16.09
C ALA A 158 7.05 -17.21 -16.77
N ALA A 159 5.96 -17.31 -16.00
CA ALA A 159 4.61 -17.19 -16.55
C ALA A 159 4.30 -15.77 -17.04
N ASP A 160 4.69 -14.74 -16.30
CA ASP A 160 4.47 -13.36 -16.73
C ASP A 160 5.46 -12.92 -17.81
N ALA A 161 6.68 -13.45 -17.81
CA ALA A 161 7.62 -13.26 -18.91
C ALA A 161 7.03 -13.76 -20.23
N GLU A 162 6.44 -14.96 -20.23
CA GLU A 162 5.77 -15.54 -21.40
C GLU A 162 4.55 -14.71 -21.84
N ARG A 163 3.69 -14.29 -20.89
CA ARG A 163 2.53 -13.42 -21.19
C ARG A 163 2.97 -12.14 -21.90
N VAL A 164 3.96 -11.45 -21.35
CA VAL A 164 4.44 -10.19 -21.92
C VAL A 164 5.09 -10.43 -23.29
N ALA A 165 5.86 -11.51 -23.45
CA ALA A 165 6.53 -11.83 -24.71
C ALA A 165 5.54 -12.04 -25.88
N VAL A 166 4.35 -12.56 -25.61
CA VAL A 166 3.29 -12.72 -26.62
C VAL A 166 2.34 -11.52 -26.72
N GLY A 167 2.64 -10.41 -26.03
CA GLY A 167 1.85 -9.18 -26.01
C GLY A 167 0.57 -9.26 -25.18
N ALA A 168 0.42 -10.27 -24.32
CA ALA A 168 -0.68 -10.34 -23.36
C ALA A 168 -0.40 -9.49 -22.12
N GLU A 169 -1.47 -9.08 -21.43
CA GLU A 169 -1.33 -8.40 -20.14
C GLU A 169 -0.73 -9.35 -19.09
N PRO A 170 0.25 -8.88 -18.29
CA PRO A 170 0.75 -9.66 -17.16
C PRO A 170 -0.34 -9.85 -16.11
N ALA A 171 -0.24 -10.89 -15.29
CA ALA A 171 -1.18 -11.15 -14.21
C ALA A 171 -0.87 -10.25 -13.01
N VAL A 172 -1.24 -8.97 -13.12
CA VAL A 172 -0.97 -7.93 -12.13
C VAL A 172 -1.79 -8.13 -10.85
N ARG A 173 -1.13 -8.11 -9.69
CA ARG A 173 -1.79 -8.03 -8.38
C ARG A 173 -2.43 -6.65 -8.20
N LYS A 174 -3.76 -6.65 -8.20
CA LYS A 174 -4.58 -5.46 -7.96
C LYS A 174 -5.11 -5.48 -6.53
N VAL A 175 -4.91 -4.39 -5.80
CA VAL A 175 -5.28 -4.22 -4.39
C VAL A 175 -6.19 -3.01 -4.23
N VAL A 176 -6.98 -2.97 -3.15
CA VAL A 176 -7.87 -1.83 -2.87
C VAL A 176 -7.03 -0.61 -2.50
N THR A 177 -7.32 0.55 -3.08
CA THR A 177 -6.63 1.82 -2.73
C THR A 177 -7.29 2.53 -1.56
N GLY A 178 -6.65 3.57 -1.01
CA GLY A 178 -7.14 4.30 0.17
C GLY A 178 -8.54 4.92 0.05
N ASP A 179 -9.14 4.98 -1.14
CA ASP A 179 -10.56 5.35 -1.33
C ASP A 179 -11.55 4.23 -0.97
N GLY A 180 -11.06 3.02 -0.69
CA GLY A 180 -11.85 1.84 -0.31
C GLY A 180 -12.64 1.20 -1.45
N HIS A 181 -12.57 1.73 -2.67
CA HIS A 181 -13.45 1.33 -3.77
C HIS A 181 -12.73 1.00 -5.07
N THR A 182 -11.65 1.72 -5.39
CA THR A 182 -10.87 1.43 -6.60
C THR A 182 -9.82 0.37 -6.32
N ARG A 183 -9.58 -0.48 -7.33
CA ARG A 183 -8.46 -1.43 -7.33
C ARG A 183 -7.42 -0.97 -8.33
N ARG A 184 -6.18 -0.82 -7.88
CA ARG A 184 -5.02 -0.47 -8.70
C ARG A 184 -3.93 -1.52 -8.52
N ALA A 185 -2.92 -1.51 -9.38
CA ALA A 185 -1.75 -2.34 -9.13
C ALA A 185 -1.17 -2.03 -7.75
N TYR A 186 -0.62 -3.02 -7.06
CA TYR A 186 -0.19 -2.84 -5.67
C TYR A 186 0.90 -1.75 -5.50
N TRP A 187 1.76 -1.55 -6.51
CA TRP A 187 2.75 -0.47 -6.55
C TRP A 187 2.15 0.93 -6.76
N GLU A 188 0.89 1.02 -7.21
CA GLU A 188 0.12 2.26 -7.42
C GLU A 188 -0.87 2.53 -6.30
N ALA A 189 -0.99 1.64 -5.31
CA ALA A 189 -2.07 1.69 -4.32
C ALA A 189 -1.88 2.74 -3.20
N GLY A 190 -0.84 3.57 -3.31
CA GLY A 190 -0.56 4.71 -2.43
C GLY A 190 0.37 4.39 -1.26
N PRO A 191 0.68 5.40 -0.41
CA PRO A 191 1.69 5.29 0.65
C PRO A 191 1.35 4.27 1.73
N ALA A 192 0.07 3.92 1.92
CA ALA A 192 -0.34 2.87 2.85
C ALA A 192 0.34 1.51 2.56
N TYR A 193 0.63 1.20 1.28
CA TYR A 193 1.28 -0.04 0.86
C TYR A 193 2.81 0.02 0.94
N ALA A 194 3.41 1.07 1.51
CA ALA A 194 4.87 1.18 1.57
C ALA A 194 5.52 0.03 2.34
N GLU A 195 5.00 -0.33 3.53
CA GLU A 195 5.55 -1.45 4.32
C GLU A 195 5.25 -2.81 3.69
N TYR A 196 4.09 -2.98 3.07
CA TYR A 196 3.76 -4.15 2.25
C TYR A 196 4.78 -4.36 1.12
N ASN A 197 5.12 -3.30 0.39
CA ASN A 197 6.13 -3.35 -0.66
C ASN A 197 7.54 -3.57 -0.08
N ARG A 198 7.85 -2.96 1.07
CA ARG A 198 9.14 -3.14 1.73
C ARG A 198 9.36 -4.60 2.08
N GLY A 199 8.37 -5.31 2.60
CA GLY A 199 8.64 -6.66 3.04
C GLY A 199 8.94 -7.63 1.90
N TYR A 200 8.26 -7.49 0.76
CA TYR A 200 8.58 -8.31 -0.42
C TYR A 200 9.94 -7.97 -1.06
N PHE A 201 10.40 -6.72 -0.99
CA PHE A 201 11.46 -6.25 -1.89
C PHE A 201 12.68 -5.60 -1.22
N ASN A 202 12.64 -5.26 0.07
CA ASN A 202 13.71 -4.53 0.76
C ASN A 202 15.05 -5.28 0.78
N SER A 203 15.02 -6.62 0.91
CA SER A 203 16.20 -7.48 0.82
C SER A 203 16.98 -7.34 -0.49
N TYR A 204 16.36 -6.76 -1.51
CA TYR A 204 16.91 -6.56 -2.85
C TYR A 204 17.26 -5.10 -3.17
N ALA A 205 17.08 -4.17 -2.22
CA ALA A 205 17.37 -2.74 -2.44
C ALA A 205 18.85 -2.49 -2.80
N GLY A 206 19.77 -3.28 -2.24
CA GLY A 206 21.21 -3.17 -2.51
C GLY A 206 21.71 -4.00 -3.70
N SER A 207 20.88 -4.84 -4.31
CA SER A 207 21.31 -5.77 -5.37
C SER A 207 21.20 -5.20 -6.79
N GLY A 208 20.61 -4.01 -6.94
CA GLY A 208 20.25 -3.44 -8.25
C GLY A 208 19.07 -4.13 -8.93
N LEU A 209 18.48 -5.15 -8.30
CA LEU A 209 17.32 -5.90 -8.80
C LEU A 209 15.98 -5.35 -8.28
N LEU A 210 16.01 -4.38 -7.36
CA LEU A 210 14.82 -3.69 -6.89
C LEU A 210 14.25 -2.81 -8.02
N PRO A 211 12.98 -2.99 -8.43
CA PRO A 211 12.35 -2.12 -9.41
C PRO A 211 12.43 -0.66 -8.99
N GLY A 212 12.93 0.20 -9.88
CA GLY A 212 13.12 1.63 -9.58
C GLY A 212 11.83 2.33 -9.11
N VAL A 213 10.67 1.86 -9.60
CA VAL A 213 9.34 2.31 -9.15
C VAL A 213 9.10 2.02 -7.66
N LEU A 214 9.47 0.82 -7.20
CA LEU A 214 9.35 0.45 -5.78
C LEU A 214 10.39 1.18 -4.93
N MET A 215 11.62 1.34 -5.43
CA MET A 215 12.64 2.13 -4.73
C MET A 215 12.20 3.57 -4.49
N GLY A 216 11.57 4.21 -5.47
CA GLY A 216 11.01 5.57 -5.34
C GLY A 216 9.96 5.66 -4.24
N SER A 217 9.03 4.69 -4.20
CA SER A 217 8.01 4.59 -3.15
C SER A 217 8.61 4.42 -1.74
N MET A 218 9.71 3.66 -1.64
CA MET A 218 10.38 3.38 -0.37
C MET A 218 11.22 4.55 0.14
N MET A 219 11.96 5.25 -0.74
CA MET A 219 12.85 6.36 -0.33
C MET A 219 12.10 7.66 -0.05
N PHE A 220 11.08 7.97 -0.83
CA PHE A 220 10.43 9.29 -0.78
C PHE A 220 9.09 9.29 -0.06
N GLY A 221 8.69 8.18 0.58
CA GLY A 221 7.55 8.11 1.49
C GLY A 221 6.24 8.63 0.88
N GLY A 222 6.02 8.38 -0.42
CA GLY A 222 4.85 8.90 -1.15
C GLY A 222 4.81 10.42 -1.36
N MET A 223 5.81 11.18 -0.91
CA MET A 223 5.88 12.65 -1.01
C MET A 223 6.47 13.15 -2.34
N GLY A 224 6.91 12.22 -3.20
CA GLY A 224 7.21 12.47 -4.61
C GLY A 224 6.53 11.40 -5.44
N GLY A 225 5.66 11.80 -6.37
CA GLY A 225 4.92 10.94 -7.29
C GLY A 225 5.82 10.14 -8.23
N GLY A 226 6.57 9.20 -7.67
CA GLY A 226 7.44 8.25 -8.38
C GLY A 226 6.69 7.01 -8.82
N GLY A 227 5.47 7.17 -9.34
CA GLY A 227 4.85 6.15 -10.17
C GLY A 227 5.66 5.94 -11.45
N TRP A 228 5.22 4.99 -12.29
CA TRP A 228 5.91 4.65 -13.55
C TRP A 228 6.18 5.83 -14.49
N ASP A 229 5.46 6.93 -14.29
CA ASP A 229 5.50 8.09 -15.16
C ASP A 229 6.62 9.08 -14.88
N GLY A 230 7.34 8.98 -13.75
CA GLY A 230 8.48 9.87 -13.46
C GLY A 230 8.16 11.36 -13.63
N ASN A 231 6.88 11.77 -13.57
CA ASN A 231 6.50 13.15 -13.78
C ASN A 231 6.77 13.97 -12.52
N VAL A 232 8.02 14.40 -12.39
CA VAL A 232 8.38 15.60 -11.64
C VAL A 232 8.01 16.79 -12.54
N GLY A 233 6.75 17.23 -12.51
CA GLY A 233 6.32 18.35 -13.34
C GLY A 233 4.82 18.61 -13.40
N GLY A 234 4.34 19.51 -12.55
CA GLY A 234 3.07 20.22 -12.71
C GLY A 234 2.11 20.06 -11.52
N ASP A 235 1.89 21.17 -10.80
CA ASP A 235 0.76 21.41 -9.89
C ASP A 235 0.84 20.96 -8.41
N ALA A 236 2.02 21.00 -7.81
CA ALA A 236 2.17 21.07 -6.34
C ALA A 236 2.80 22.39 -5.84
N THR A 237 2.74 23.47 -6.63
CA THR A 237 2.93 24.84 -6.13
C THR A 237 1.57 25.42 -5.77
N GLY A 238 1.07 25.05 -4.60
CA GLY A 238 -0.25 25.49 -4.13
C GLY A 238 -0.44 25.26 -2.63
N GLY A 239 0.61 25.51 -1.84
CA GLY A 239 0.57 25.43 -0.39
C GLY A 239 1.54 26.45 0.17
N ASP A 240 1.05 27.68 0.32
CA ASP A 240 1.73 28.82 0.91
C ASP A 240 2.37 28.44 2.26
N ALA A 241 3.71 28.36 2.26
CA ALA A 241 4.55 28.32 3.44
C ALA A 241 5.50 29.52 3.41
N GLY A 242 4.95 30.73 3.31
CA GLY A 242 5.65 31.98 3.56
C GLY A 242 5.43 32.46 4.99
N GLY A 243 6.35 32.12 5.89
CA GLY A 243 6.42 32.72 7.22
C GLY A 243 6.80 34.20 7.13
N GLY A 244 6.02 35.02 7.85
CA GLY A 244 6.41 36.26 8.53
C GLY A 244 7.15 37.34 7.74
N ASP A 245 6.48 38.46 7.48
CA ASP A 245 7.08 39.77 7.68
C ASP A 245 6.04 40.80 8.11
N ALA A 246 6.40 41.55 9.14
CA ALA A 246 5.66 42.64 9.72
C ALA A 246 5.77 43.90 8.86
N GLY A 247 4.67 44.66 8.72
CA GLY A 247 4.76 46.02 8.20
C GLY A 247 3.44 46.63 7.72
N GLY A 248 2.81 47.42 8.61
CA GLY A 248 2.40 48.80 8.31
C GLY A 248 1.29 49.08 7.28
N ASP A 249 0.19 49.59 7.84
CA ASP A 249 -0.49 50.83 7.43
C ASP A 249 -1.44 50.85 6.22
N GLY A 250 -2.62 51.44 6.46
CA GLY A 250 -3.41 52.11 5.42
C GLY A 250 -4.87 51.68 5.35
N GLY A 251 -5.75 52.40 6.06
CA GLY A 251 -7.19 52.17 6.04
C GLY A 251 -7.89 52.50 4.71
N GLY A 252 -9.15 52.09 4.60
CA GLY A 252 -10.01 52.53 3.52
C GLY A 252 -11.31 51.74 3.35
N PHE A 253 -12.37 52.26 3.96
CA PHE A 253 -13.76 52.32 3.44
C PHE A 253 -14.29 51.18 2.53
N PHE A 254 -15.23 50.39 3.05
CA PHE A 254 -16.45 50.03 2.30
C PHE A 254 -17.65 49.96 3.24
N GLY A 255 -18.51 50.98 3.12
CA GLY A 255 -19.92 50.88 3.49
C GLY A 255 -20.73 50.42 2.28
N GLY A 256 -21.94 49.91 2.54
CA GLY A 256 -22.93 49.59 1.52
C GLY A 256 -23.67 48.31 1.87
N GLY A 257 -24.77 48.45 2.60
CA GLY A 257 -25.79 47.41 2.67
C GLY A 257 -26.71 47.50 1.45
N ASP A 258 -27.35 46.38 1.13
CA ASP A 258 -28.63 46.22 0.45
C ASP A 258 -29.06 44.76 0.72
N GLY A 259 -30.24 44.53 1.31
CA GLY A 259 -31.45 44.11 0.58
C GLY A 259 -31.45 42.58 0.47
N GLY A 260 -32.25 41.79 1.19
CA GLY A 260 -33.66 41.94 1.48
C GLY A 260 -34.44 41.17 0.41
N ASP A 261 -34.72 39.88 0.63
CA ASP A 261 -35.73 39.13 -0.11
C ASP A 261 -36.40 38.10 0.81
N GLY A 262 -37.73 38.21 0.90
CA GLY A 262 -38.61 37.32 1.63
C GLY A 262 -39.43 36.42 0.69
N GLY A 263 -40.01 35.37 1.29
CA GLY A 263 -40.97 34.43 0.70
C GLY A 263 -40.80 33.08 1.40
N GLY A 264 -41.73 32.56 2.22
CA GLY A 264 -43.15 32.35 1.95
C GLY A 264 -43.34 30.87 1.58
N LEU A 265 -43.50 29.97 2.56
CA LEU A 265 -44.78 29.33 2.92
C LEU A 265 -45.47 28.53 1.79
N PHE A 266 -45.10 27.25 1.67
CA PHE A 266 -45.94 26.10 1.28
C PHE A 266 -45.31 24.88 1.98
N GLY A 267 -45.97 24.07 2.82
CA GLY A 267 -47.35 23.57 2.76
C GLY A 267 -47.35 22.29 1.94
N GLY A 268 -47.35 21.11 2.57
CA GLY A 268 -47.25 19.82 1.86
C GLY A 268 -47.02 18.61 2.75
N ASP A 269 -47.92 18.43 3.70
CA ASP A 269 -48.26 17.22 4.43
C ASP A 269 -48.79 16.10 3.51
N GLY A 270 -48.37 14.85 3.75
CA GLY A 270 -49.11 13.69 3.26
C GLY A 270 -48.38 12.35 3.19
N PHE A 271 -48.70 11.48 4.17
CA PHE A 271 -48.92 10.01 4.11
C PHE A 271 -47.75 9.08 3.67
N ASP A 272 -47.26 8.11 4.45
CA ASP A 272 -47.83 6.94 5.18
C ASP A 272 -47.66 5.61 4.40
N LEU A 273 -47.48 4.53 5.20
CA LEU A 273 -47.35 3.10 4.91
C LEU A 273 -45.92 2.64 4.59
N GLY A 274 -45.39 1.56 5.18
CA GLY A 274 -46.01 0.46 5.90
C GLY A 274 -45.21 -0.81 5.59
N ASP A 275 -45.18 -1.72 6.56
CA ASP A 275 -44.85 -3.14 6.44
C ASP A 275 -43.40 -3.54 6.07
N ILE A 276 -42.66 -3.80 7.16
CA ILE A 276 -41.60 -4.80 7.21
C ILE A 276 -42.28 -6.18 7.12
N PHE A 277 -42.14 -6.82 5.96
CA PHE A 277 -41.98 -8.26 5.82
C PHE A 277 -40.85 -8.52 4.83
#